data_AF-A0A6N6L2P6-F1
#
_entry.id   AF-A0A6N6L2P6-F1
#
_cell.length_a   1.000
_cell.length_b   1.000
_cell.length_c   1.000
_cell.angle_alpha   90.00
_cell.angle_beta   90.00
_cell.angle_gamma   90.00
#
_symmetry.space_group_name_H-M   'P 1'
#
loop_
_entity.id
_entity.type
_entity.pdbx_description
1 polymer ?
#
loop_
_entity_poly.entity_id
_entity_poly.type
_entity_poly.pdbx_seq_one_letter_code
_entity_poly.pdbx_strand_id
1 'polypeptide(L)'
;MIATNDECYLPCWWGIQPGITQWNGLRDVLGPLGWLQSLDVINDGRYEIIETVNQDNFPNLGLSFYSLGQDTIQYVRIGAEMAYPPESQFYYEEFEKAWSRYSLAAILTEYGKPNKVSVYLQPGIIEQGGSWEYQIYLIYEDRGIFTRYTFENSISYDPSADEYRVCPHNEDLTSVGLYLKPPADSTSFSEVMEYIGRSYLGDTKLLEDISDLSVEEFHALFAGQSVDNCLVSDGSNWP
;
A
#
# COMPACT_ATOMS: atom_id res chain seq x y z
N MET A 1 -1.40 -10.80 -14.58
CA MET A 1 -2.12 -11.20 -13.35
C MET A 1 -2.35 -10.04 -12.40
N ILE A 2 -1.35 -9.20 -12.10
CA ILE A 2 -1.54 -8.03 -11.21
C ILE A 2 -2.70 -7.14 -11.68
N ALA A 3 -2.68 -6.72 -12.96
CA ALA A 3 -3.69 -5.83 -13.54
C ALA A 3 -5.13 -6.39 -13.47
N THR A 4 -5.31 -7.71 -13.50
CA THR A 4 -6.64 -8.34 -13.53
C THR A 4 -7.07 -8.92 -12.17
N ASN A 5 -6.14 -9.15 -11.26
CA ASN A 5 -6.34 -9.89 -10.01
C ASN A 5 -6.98 -11.27 -10.15
N ASP A 6 -6.83 -11.93 -11.31
CA ASP A 6 -7.62 -13.13 -11.64
C ASP A 6 -9.14 -12.91 -11.47
N GLU A 7 -9.61 -11.72 -11.83
CA GLU A 7 -11.02 -11.28 -11.74
C GLU A 7 -11.61 -11.25 -10.32
N CYS A 8 -10.77 -11.27 -9.28
CA CYS A 8 -11.25 -11.12 -7.91
C CYS A 8 -11.08 -9.70 -7.34
N TYR A 9 -11.88 -9.37 -6.33
CA TYR A 9 -11.88 -8.08 -5.65
C TYR A 9 -11.28 -8.20 -4.26
N LEU A 10 -10.63 -7.15 -3.76
CA LEU A 10 -10.06 -7.14 -2.42
C LEU A 10 -11.17 -7.43 -1.38
N PRO A 11 -10.86 -8.22 -0.33
CA PRO A 11 -9.54 -8.66 0.10
C PRO A 11 -9.03 -9.96 -0.56
N CYS A 12 -9.62 -10.41 -1.68
CA CYS A 12 -9.05 -11.51 -2.46
C CYS A 12 -7.83 -11.05 -3.27
N TRP A 13 -6.81 -11.91 -3.34
CA TRP A 13 -5.67 -11.76 -4.24
C TRP A 13 -5.45 -13.02 -5.06
N TRP A 14 -5.68 -12.97 -6.38
CA TRP A 14 -5.54 -14.11 -7.30
C TRP A 14 -6.27 -15.38 -6.84
N GLY A 15 -7.51 -15.22 -6.37
CA GLY A 15 -8.32 -16.31 -5.81
C GLY A 15 -7.98 -16.68 -4.36
N ILE A 16 -6.93 -16.14 -3.76
CA ILE A 16 -6.57 -16.35 -2.36
C ILE A 16 -7.42 -15.43 -1.49
N GLN A 17 -8.28 -16.01 -0.66
CA GLN A 17 -9.19 -15.31 0.22
C GLN A 17 -8.77 -15.48 1.69
N PRO A 18 -8.43 -14.39 2.40
CA PRO A 18 -8.20 -14.42 3.83
C PRO A 18 -9.36 -15.08 4.60
N GLY A 19 -9.02 -15.99 5.51
CA GLY A 19 -9.94 -16.76 6.34
C GLY A 19 -10.55 -17.99 5.66
N ILE A 20 -10.37 -18.14 4.35
CA ILE A 20 -11.02 -19.20 3.55
C ILE A 20 -9.99 -20.11 2.88
N THR A 21 -9.02 -19.54 2.18
CA THR A 21 -8.04 -20.32 1.41
C THR A 21 -7.10 -21.08 2.36
N GLN A 22 -6.98 -22.39 2.14
CA GLN A 22 -6.05 -23.23 2.86
C GLN A 22 -4.62 -23.13 2.29
N TRP A 23 -3.62 -23.52 3.08
CA TRP A 23 -2.22 -23.57 2.63
C TRP A 23 -2.00 -24.39 1.36
N ASN A 24 -2.72 -25.50 1.20
CA ASN A 24 -2.63 -26.30 -0.03
C ASN A 24 -3.20 -25.54 -1.23
N GLY A 25 -4.30 -24.80 -1.05
CA GLY A 25 -4.86 -23.95 -2.09
C GLY A 25 -3.90 -22.82 -2.50
N LEU A 26 -3.14 -22.26 -1.55
CA LEU A 26 -2.07 -21.31 -1.88
C LEU A 26 -1.01 -21.94 -2.80
N ARG A 27 -0.64 -23.20 -2.56
CA ARG A 27 0.34 -23.92 -3.41
C ARG A 27 -0.18 -24.15 -4.82
N ASP A 28 -1.48 -24.42 -4.97
CA ASP A 28 -2.10 -24.59 -6.27
C ASP A 28 -2.09 -23.29 -7.09
N VAL A 29 -2.19 -22.14 -6.43
CA VAL A 29 -2.11 -20.82 -7.08
C VAL A 29 -0.67 -20.43 -7.40
N LEU A 30 0.25 -20.55 -6.42
CA LEU A 30 1.63 -20.05 -6.56
C LEU A 30 2.59 -21.03 -7.24
N GLY A 31 2.28 -22.33 -7.21
CA GLY A 31 3.11 -23.38 -7.82
C GLY A 31 3.34 -23.21 -9.32
N PRO A 32 2.28 -23.02 -10.12
CA PRO A 32 2.40 -22.76 -11.55
C PRO A 32 3.22 -21.50 -11.87
N LEU A 33 3.33 -20.56 -10.93
CA LEU A 33 4.09 -19.31 -11.07
C LEU A 33 5.59 -19.48 -10.76
N GLY A 34 5.99 -20.63 -10.22
CA GLY A 34 7.37 -20.90 -9.81
C GLY A 34 7.75 -20.33 -8.45
N TRP A 35 6.81 -19.69 -7.73
CA TRP A 35 7.06 -18.94 -6.49
C TRP A 35 7.08 -19.79 -5.22
N LEU A 36 7.05 -21.12 -5.36
CA LEU A 36 7.11 -22.03 -4.21
C LEU A 36 8.55 -22.34 -3.76
N GLN A 37 9.57 -21.85 -4.47
CA GLN A 37 10.98 -22.14 -4.12
C GLN A 37 11.47 -21.34 -2.90
N SER A 38 10.78 -20.25 -2.55
CA SER A 38 11.14 -19.27 -1.53
C SER A 38 10.24 -19.31 -0.30
N LEU A 39 9.49 -20.40 -0.10
CA LEU A 39 8.65 -20.62 1.09
C LEU A 39 9.53 -20.86 2.32
N ASP A 40 9.91 -19.79 3.00
CA ASP A 40 10.50 -19.88 4.33
C ASP A 40 9.39 -20.07 5.37
N VAL A 41 9.44 -21.22 6.05
CA VAL A 41 8.63 -21.45 7.25
C VAL A 41 9.32 -20.72 8.39
N ILE A 42 8.79 -19.56 8.76
CA ILE A 42 9.26 -18.86 9.95
C ILE A 42 8.66 -19.61 11.16
N ASN A 43 9.48 -19.84 12.19
CA ASN A 43 9.16 -20.64 13.37
C ASN A 43 8.03 -20.01 14.23
N ASP A 44 6.79 -20.08 13.76
CA ASP A 44 5.53 -19.69 14.44
C ASP A 44 4.26 -19.87 13.58
N GLY A 45 4.35 -20.51 12.41
CA GLY A 45 3.20 -20.70 11.51
C GLY A 45 3.00 -19.57 10.50
N ARG A 46 3.98 -18.66 10.39
CA ARG A 46 4.05 -17.65 9.33
C ARG A 46 4.79 -18.22 8.10
N TYR A 47 4.33 -17.86 6.90
CA TYR A 47 5.00 -18.21 5.65
C TYR A 47 5.26 -16.95 4.83
N GLU A 48 6.50 -16.52 4.77
CA GLU A 48 6.85 -15.36 3.97
C GLU A 48 7.38 -15.81 2.60
N ILE A 49 6.88 -15.21 1.51
CA ILE A 49 7.35 -15.47 0.14
C ILE A 49 7.95 -14.17 -0.41
N ILE A 50 9.17 -13.85 0.00
CA ILE A 50 9.86 -12.67 -0.53
C ILE A 50 10.44 -13.02 -1.91
N GLU A 51 9.61 -12.94 -2.95
CA GLU A 51 10.07 -13.06 -4.34
C GLU A 51 10.38 -11.69 -4.91
N THR A 52 11.61 -11.21 -4.79
CA THR A 52 12.03 -10.09 -5.63
C THR A 52 12.20 -10.60 -7.06
N VAL A 53 11.15 -10.46 -7.88
CA VAL A 53 11.26 -10.72 -9.33
C VAL A 53 12.11 -9.62 -9.96
N ASN A 54 13.43 -9.74 -9.82
CA ASN A 54 14.41 -9.04 -10.66
C ASN A 54 14.41 -9.71 -12.04
N GLN A 55 13.29 -9.58 -12.76
CA GLN A 55 13.39 -9.60 -14.21
C GLN A 55 13.78 -8.20 -14.63
N ASP A 56 14.63 -8.08 -15.65
CA ASP A 56 15.18 -6.82 -16.16
C ASP A 56 14.11 -5.75 -16.54
N ASN A 57 12.81 -5.97 -16.30
CA ASN A 57 11.71 -5.10 -16.68
C ASN A 57 10.55 -5.02 -15.66
N PHE A 58 10.67 -5.53 -14.42
CA PHE A 58 9.53 -5.52 -13.48
C PHE A 58 9.90 -5.04 -12.07
N PRO A 59 9.04 -4.24 -11.40
CA PRO A 59 9.23 -3.81 -10.01
C PRO A 59 9.34 -4.97 -9.02
N ASN A 60 10.01 -4.71 -7.89
CA ASN A 60 10.15 -5.63 -6.77
C ASN A 60 8.76 -5.94 -6.18
N LEU A 61 8.16 -7.07 -6.54
CA LEU A 61 6.89 -7.54 -5.99
C LEU A 61 7.12 -8.48 -4.80
N GLY A 62 6.97 -7.99 -3.57
CA GLY A 62 6.96 -8.84 -2.39
C GLY A 62 5.56 -9.38 -2.04
N LEU A 63 5.48 -10.65 -1.63
CA LEU A 63 4.23 -11.27 -1.20
C LEU A 63 4.42 -12.02 0.13
N SER A 64 3.61 -11.72 1.13
CA SER A 64 3.70 -12.42 2.42
C SER A 64 2.33 -12.98 2.80
N PHE A 65 2.29 -14.24 3.24
CA PHE A 65 1.06 -14.93 3.62
C PHE A 65 1.16 -15.41 5.07
N TYR A 66 0.22 -15.02 5.92
CA TYR A 66 0.31 -15.31 7.35
C TYR A 66 -0.85 -16.20 7.78
N SER A 67 -0.57 -17.17 8.65
CA SER A 67 -1.58 -17.91 9.41
C SER A 67 -1.34 -17.73 10.91
N LEU A 68 -2.42 -17.80 11.68
CA LEU A 68 -2.44 -17.77 13.14
C LEU A 68 -2.66 -19.17 13.71
N GLY A 69 -1.80 -20.12 13.36
CA GLY A 69 -1.91 -21.52 13.81
C GLY A 69 -3.12 -22.28 13.25
N GLN A 70 -3.68 -21.79 12.14
CA GLN A 70 -4.77 -22.43 11.40
C GLN A 70 -4.30 -22.96 10.05
N ASP A 71 -5.04 -23.89 9.46
CA ASP A 71 -4.74 -24.40 8.11
C ASP A 71 -5.11 -23.40 6.99
N THR A 72 -5.70 -22.26 7.35
CA THR A 72 -6.13 -21.19 6.44
C THR A 72 -5.24 -19.96 6.53
N ILE A 73 -5.07 -19.28 5.39
CA ILE A 73 -4.39 -17.99 5.29
C ILE A 73 -5.26 -16.95 6.01
N GLN A 74 -4.71 -16.26 7.01
CA GLN A 74 -5.40 -15.22 7.76
C GLN A 74 -5.07 -13.83 7.24
N TYR A 75 -3.81 -13.58 6.88
CA TYR A 75 -3.41 -12.27 6.36
C TYR A 75 -2.62 -12.42 5.08
N VAL A 76 -2.84 -11.48 4.15
CA VAL A 76 -2.07 -11.37 2.92
C VAL A 76 -1.46 -9.99 2.88
N ARG A 77 -0.16 -9.92 2.61
CA ARG A 77 0.56 -8.69 2.32
C ARG A 77 1.05 -8.76 0.88
N ILE A 78 0.78 -7.71 0.14
CA ILE A 78 1.33 -7.48 -1.19
C ILE A 78 2.09 -6.16 -1.13
N GLY A 79 3.34 -6.16 -1.53
CA GLY A 79 4.14 -4.95 -1.67
C GLY A 79 4.71 -4.89 -3.06
N ALA A 80 4.60 -3.74 -3.70
CA ALA A 80 5.37 -3.44 -4.89
C ALA A 80 6.16 -2.16 -4.66
N GLU A 81 7.41 -2.20 -5.08
CA GLU A 81 8.33 -1.09 -4.96
C GLU A 81 9.10 -0.98 -6.27
N MET A 82 9.21 0.24 -6.77
CA MET A 82 10.07 0.51 -7.92
C MET A 82 11.53 0.38 -7.49
N ALA A 83 12.27 -0.54 -8.12
CA ALA A 83 13.71 -0.65 -7.91
C ALA A 83 14.41 0.52 -8.62
N TYR A 84 15.13 1.36 -7.88
CA TYR A 84 16.05 2.34 -8.46
C TYR A 84 17.15 1.62 -9.28
N PRO A 85 17.51 2.09 -10.50
CA PRO A 85 17.69 3.50 -10.82
C PRO A 85 16.81 4.06 -11.97
N PRO A 86 16.58 5.40 -11.95
CA PRO A 86 15.38 6.07 -12.47
C PRO A 86 15.53 6.60 -13.91
N GLU A 87 16.45 6.07 -14.72
CA GLU A 87 16.75 6.69 -16.02
C GLU A 87 15.81 6.30 -17.16
N SER A 88 14.89 5.36 -16.95
CA SER A 88 14.00 4.87 -17.99
C SER A 88 12.53 5.08 -17.64
N GLN A 89 11.94 6.10 -18.27
CA GLN A 89 10.50 6.42 -18.25
C GLN A 89 9.62 5.18 -18.51
N PHE A 90 10.11 4.23 -19.30
CA PHE A 90 9.41 2.97 -19.59
C PHE A 90 9.04 2.16 -18.35
N TYR A 91 9.86 2.16 -17.29
CA TYR A 91 9.55 1.40 -16.07
C TYR A 91 8.39 2.02 -15.28
N TYR A 92 8.29 3.34 -15.27
CA TYR A 92 7.18 4.04 -14.62
C TYR A 92 5.86 3.70 -15.31
N GLU A 93 5.84 3.74 -16.65
CA GLU A 93 4.64 3.44 -17.44
C GLU A 93 4.16 1.99 -17.23
N GLU A 94 5.08 1.02 -17.21
CA GLU A 94 4.70 -0.39 -16.96
C GLU A 94 4.32 -0.64 -15.49
N PHE A 95 4.96 0.03 -14.53
CA PHE A 95 4.54 0.01 -13.12
C PHE A 95 3.12 0.55 -12.96
N GLU A 96 2.88 1.78 -13.43
CA GLU A 96 1.58 2.44 -13.35
C GLU A 96 0.50 1.57 -14.01
N LYS A 97 0.76 1.07 -15.21
CA LYS A 97 -0.18 0.21 -15.93
C LYS A 97 -0.48 -1.08 -15.17
N ALA A 98 0.53 -1.76 -14.63
CA ALA A 98 0.35 -2.99 -13.86
C ALA A 98 -0.46 -2.75 -12.57
N TRP A 99 -0.23 -1.61 -11.91
CA TRP A 99 -0.83 -1.25 -10.61
C TRP A 99 -2.04 -0.33 -10.69
N SER A 100 -2.45 0.07 -11.89
CA SER A 100 -3.54 1.03 -12.13
C SER A 100 -4.84 0.67 -11.40
N ARG A 101 -5.19 -0.61 -11.34
CA ARG A 101 -6.36 -1.14 -10.60
C ARG A 101 -6.29 -0.91 -9.09
N TYR A 102 -5.09 -0.74 -8.55
CA TYR A 102 -4.85 -0.51 -7.13
C TYR A 102 -4.35 0.90 -6.81
N SER A 103 -4.31 1.80 -7.80
CA SER A 103 -4.01 3.23 -7.59
C SER A 103 -4.93 3.84 -6.53
N LEU A 104 -4.49 4.94 -5.93
CA LEU A 104 -5.25 5.67 -4.91
C LEU A 104 -6.69 5.96 -5.38
N ALA A 105 -6.82 6.54 -6.57
CA ALA A 105 -8.11 6.87 -7.17
C ALA A 105 -8.96 5.63 -7.48
N ALA A 106 -8.34 4.55 -7.97
CA ALA A 106 -9.06 3.31 -8.27
C ALA A 106 -9.63 2.65 -6.99
N ILE A 107 -8.84 2.60 -5.91
CA ILE A 107 -9.32 2.05 -4.63
C ILE A 107 -10.43 2.92 -4.04
N LEU A 108 -10.30 4.24 -4.06
CA LEU A 108 -11.35 5.15 -3.58
C LEU A 108 -12.63 5.07 -4.44
N THR A 109 -12.50 4.88 -5.75
CA THR A 109 -13.65 4.71 -6.65
C THR A 109 -14.37 3.39 -6.40
N GLU A 110 -13.62 2.28 -6.34
CA GLU A 110 -14.18 0.93 -6.23
C GLU A 110 -14.75 0.66 -4.84
N TYR A 111 -14.02 1.07 -3.78
CA TYR A 111 -14.39 0.77 -2.40
C TYR A 111 -15.04 1.97 -1.70
N GLY A 112 -15.17 3.13 -2.34
CA GLY A 112 -15.81 4.29 -1.71
C GLY A 112 -14.97 4.88 -0.58
N LYS A 113 -15.63 5.45 0.43
CA LYS A 113 -14.98 6.14 1.54
C LYS A 113 -14.31 5.14 2.51
N PRO A 114 -13.01 5.31 2.86
CA PRO A 114 -12.37 4.50 3.90
C PRO A 114 -12.90 4.84 5.30
N ASN A 115 -12.68 3.97 6.29
CA ASN A 115 -12.99 4.30 7.68
C ASN A 115 -12.01 5.33 8.24
N LYS A 116 -10.74 5.27 7.81
CA LYS A 116 -9.67 6.18 8.23
C LYS A 116 -8.72 6.46 7.08
N VAL A 117 -8.17 7.68 7.08
CA VAL A 117 -7.03 8.07 6.26
C VAL A 117 -5.92 8.48 7.20
N SER A 118 -4.74 7.92 7.01
CA SER A 118 -3.54 8.32 7.74
C SER A 118 -2.45 8.74 6.76
N VAL A 119 -1.58 9.60 7.24
CA VAL A 119 -0.56 10.24 6.43
C VAL A 119 0.75 10.18 7.18
N TYR A 120 1.82 9.92 6.44
CA TYR A 120 3.18 10.06 6.94
C TYR A 120 3.97 10.95 6.00
N LEU A 121 4.69 11.90 6.59
CA LEU A 121 5.63 12.75 5.89
C LEU A 121 7.01 12.47 6.48
N GLN A 122 7.92 11.96 5.65
CA GLN A 122 9.31 11.88 6.03
C GLN A 122 10.00 13.18 5.61
N PRO A 123 10.40 14.04 6.57
CA PRO A 123 11.25 15.16 6.24
C PRO A 123 12.57 14.61 5.71
N GLY A 124 12.84 14.86 4.43
CA GLY A 124 14.14 14.54 3.85
C GLY A 124 15.21 15.35 4.57
N ILE A 125 16.24 14.69 5.12
CA ILE A 125 17.46 15.42 5.51
C ILE A 125 18.02 15.99 4.20
N ILE A 126 17.90 17.30 4.01
CA ILE A 126 18.27 18.05 2.79
C ILE A 126 19.77 17.89 2.45
N GLU A 127 20.58 17.35 3.36
CA GLU A 127 21.99 17.10 3.13
C GLU A 127 22.19 15.97 2.10
N GLN A 128 22.53 16.36 0.87
CA GLN A 128 22.96 15.52 -0.27
C GLN A 128 21.88 14.87 -1.14
N GLY A 129 20.75 15.56 -1.37
CA GLY A 129 19.85 15.22 -2.49
C GLY A 129 18.89 14.06 -2.23
N GLY A 130 18.51 13.83 -0.98
CA GLY A 130 17.38 12.94 -0.65
C GLY A 130 16.06 13.50 -1.18
N SER A 131 15.20 12.63 -1.70
CA SER A 131 13.82 12.97 -2.04
C SER A 131 12.98 13.03 -0.76
N TRP A 132 11.95 13.88 -0.77
CA TRP A 132 10.94 13.85 0.26
C TRP A 132 10.00 12.68 -0.02
N GLU A 133 9.72 11.88 1.00
CA GLU A 133 8.79 10.76 0.90
C GLU A 133 7.49 11.12 1.60
N TYR A 134 6.39 10.92 0.88
CA TYR A 134 5.04 11.01 1.43
C TYR A 134 4.36 9.66 1.35
N GLN A 135 3.60 9.31 2.38
CA GLN A 135 2.78 8.11 2.36
C GLN A 135 1.33 8.40 2.72
N ILE A 136 0.41 7.83 1.93
CA ILE A 136 -1.03 7.81 2.20
C ILE A 136 -1.44 6.40 2.57
N TYR A 137 -2.22 6.30 3.64
CA TYR A 137 -2.75 5.07 4.17
C TYR A 137 -4.28 5.10 4.13
N LEU A 138 -4.91 4.15 3.43
CA LEU A 138 -6.37 4.00 3.42
C LEU A 138 -6.77 2.75 4.20
N ILE A 139 -7.63 2.90 5.20
CA ILE A 139 -8.03 1.80 6.07
C ILE A 139 -9.54 1.55 5.95
N TYR A 140 -9.90 0.39 5.40
CA TYR A 140 -11.27 -0.15 5.34
C TYR A 140 -11.35 -1.36 6.28
N GLU A 141 -11.51 -1.09 7.58
CA GLU A 141 -11.59 -2.10 8.64
C GLU A 141 -12.71 -3.11 8.39
N ASP A 142 -13.89 -2.63 8.01
CA ASP A 142 -15.10 -3.43 7.77
C ASP A 142 -15.00 -4.31 6.51
N ARG A 143 -14.01 -4.06 5.66
CA ARG A 143 -13.76 -4.82 4.43
C ARG A 143 -12.47 -5.62 4.47
N GLY A 144 -11.70 -5.49 5.54
CA GLY A 144 -10.40 -6.13 5.67
C GLY A 144 -9.40 -5.66 4.62
N ILE A 145 -9.41 -4.36 4.26
CA ILE A 145 -8.49 -3.78 3.29
C ILE A 145 -7.71 -2.63 3.96
N PHE A 146 -6.39 -2.69 3.88
CA PHE A 146 -5.52 -1.59 4.25
C PHE A 146 -4.50 -1.38 3.13
N THR A 147 -4.43 -0.16 2.60
CA THR A 147 -3.48 0.20 1.55
C THR A 147 -2.46 1.22 2.02
N ARG A 148 -1.27 1.16 1.44
CA ARG A 148 -0.20 2.14 1.57
C ARG A 148 0.23 2.58 0.18
N TYR A 149 0.29 3.88 -0.03
CA TYR A 149 0.87 4.49 -1.22
C TYR A 149 2.07 5.30 -0.79
N THR A 150 3.20 5.10 -1.46
CA THR A 150 4.40 5.94 -1.28
C THR A 150 4.58 6.77 -2.53
N PHE A 151 4.73 8.08 -2.33
CA PHE A 151 5.02 9.05 -3.37
C PHE A 151 6.34 9.75 -3.08
N GLU A 152 7.12 9.99 -4.13
CA GLU A 152 8.33 10.81 -4.06
C GLU A 152 8.13 12.08 -4.89
N ASN A 153 8.77 13.19 -4.51
CA ASN A 153 8.69 14.48 -5.23
C ASN A 153 7.29 15.13 -5.30
N SER A 154 6.26 14.56 -4.68
CA SER A 154 4.90 15.12 -4.62
C SER A 154 4.72 16.22 -3.56
N ILE A 155 5.78 16.67 -2.88
CA ILE A 155 5.70 17.60 -1.75
C ILE A 155 6.33 18.96 -2.11
N SER A 156 5.64 20.03 -1.75
CA SER A 156 6.16 21.40 -1.77
C SER A 156 5.95 22.05 -0.40
N TYR A 157 6.85 22.96 0.00
CA TYR A 157 6.76 23.71 1.26
C TYR A 157 6.69 25.21 0.96
N ASP A 158 5.67 25.89 1.49
CA ASP A 158 5.54 27.35 1.45
C ASP A 158 6.03 27.94 2.78
N PRO A 159 7.24 28.53 2.83
CA PRO A 159 7.80 29.11 4.05
C PRO A 159 7.08 30.38 4.52
N SER A 160 6.24 31.00 3.67
CA SER A 160 5.50 32.21 4.04
C SER A 160 4.22 31.91 4.81
N ALA A 161 3.60 30.75 4.53
CA ALA A 161 2.44 30.24 5.22
C ALA A 161 2.78 29.20 6.30
N ASP A 162 4.01 28.68 6.28
CA ASP A 162 4.42 27.50 7.06
C ASP A 162 3.54 26.28 6.73
N GLU A 163 3.36 26.00 5.44
CA GLU A 163 2.48 24.94 4.95
C GLU A 163 3.20 23.96 4.04
N TYR A 164 2.97 22.67 4.25
CA TYR A 164 3.27 21.63 3.29
C TYR A 164 2.06 21.39 2.38
N ARG A 165 2.32 21.32 1.08
CA ARG A 165 1.35 20.94 0.06
C ARG A 165 1.80 19.65 -0.60
N VAL A 166 0.93 18.65 -0.59
CA VAL A 166 1.21 17.32 -1.14
C VAL A 166 0.19 16.95 -2.21
N CYS A 167 0.66 16.76 -3.44
CA CYS A 167 -0.17 16.47 -4.61
C CYS A 167 0.17 15.07 -5.12
N PRO A 168 -0.54 14.01 -4.68
CA PRO A 168 -0.22 12.64 -5.08
C PRO A 168 -0.55 12.40 -6.55
N HIS A 169 0.47 12.47 -7.40
CA HIS A 169 0.37 12.13 -8.81
C HIS A 169 0.74 10.66 -9.02
N ASN A 170 0.11 9.99 -9.99
CA ASN A 170 0.46 8.60 -10.32
C ASN A 170 1.91 8.46 -10.81
N GLU A 171 2.44 9.47 -11.49
CA GLU A 171 3.83 9.48 -11.98
C GLU A 171 4.87 9.52 -10.86
N ASP A 172 4.46 9.97 -9.67
CA ASP A 172 5.28 10.04 -8.46
C ASP A 172 5.15 8.79 -7.57
N LEU A 173 4.27 7.84 -7.92
CA LEU A 173 3.99 6.65 -7.12
C LEU A 173 5.17 5.68 -7.19
N THR A 174 5.86 5.48 -6.06
CA THR A 174 7.05 4.60 -5.99
C THR A 174 6.79 3.26 -5.30
N SER A 175 5.75 3.18 -4.46
CA SER A 175 5.35 1.93 -3.84
C SER A 175 3.84 1.82 -3.62
N VAL A 176 3.32 0.60 -3.80
CA VAL A 176 1.97 0.19 -3.40
C VAL A 176 2.09 -0.96 -2.40
N GLY A 177 1.48 -0.80 -1.23
CA GLY A 177 1.29 -1.85 -0.25
C GLY A 177 -0.18 -2.18 -0.10
N LEU A 178 -0.54 -3.45 -0.10
CA LEU A 178 -1.86 -3.96 0.25
C LEU A 178 -1.73 -4.93 1.41
N TYR A 179 -2.58 -4.78 2.40
CA TYR A 179 -2.66 -5.62 3.58
C TYR A 179 -4.12 -6.05 3.75
N LEU A 180 -4.34 -7.36 3.68
CA LEU A 180 -5.66 -7.96 3.53
C LEU A 180 -5.91 -8.92 4.68
N LYS A 181 -7.11 -8.85 5.25
CA LYS A 181 -7.60 -9.74 6.32
C LYS A 181 -9.04 -10.18 6.01
N PRO A 182 -9.62 -11.17 6.72
CA PRO A 182 -11.01 -11.54 6.53
C PRO A 182 -11.91 -10.36 6.90
N PRO A 183 -12.97 -10.03 6.13
CA PRO A 183 -13.86 -8.92 6.48
C PRO A 183 -14.58 -9.08 7.83
N ALA A 184 -14.78 -10.33 8.26
CA ALA A 184 -15.39 -10.65 9.55
C ALA A 184 -14.42 -10.57 10.74
N ASP A 185 -13.13 -10.32 10.49
CA ASP A 185 -12.10 -10.22 11.52
C ASP A 185 -12.13 -8.83 12.18
N SER A 186 -12.44 -8.83 13.48
CA SER A 186 -12.52 -7.63 14.32
C SER A 186 -11.16 -7.09 14.77
N THR A 187 -10.07 -7.82 14.53
CA THR A 187 -8.71 -7.40 14.89
C THR A 187 -8.33 -6.14 14.12
N SER A 188 -7.97 -5.06 14.79
CA SER A 188 -7.66 -3.80 14.09
C SER A 188 -6.42 -3.92 13.21
N PHE A 189 -6.30 -3.12 12.15
CA PHE A 189 -5.08 -3.14 11.34
C PHE A 189 -3.83 -2.74 12.13
N SER A 190 -3.97 -1.95 13.20
CA SER A 190 -2.85 -1.64 14.10
C SER A 190 -2.29 -2.90 14.76
N GLU A 191 -3.18 -3.76 15.29
CA GLU A 191 -2.79 -5.03 15.91
C GLU A 191 -2.23 -6.01 14.87
N VAL A 192 -2.84 -6.06 13.67
CA VAL A 192 -2.31 -6.88 12.55
C VAL A 192 -0.90 -6.42 12.15
N MET A 193 -0.66 -5.11 12.05
CA MET A 193 0.64 -4.54 11.69
C MET A 193 1.72 -4.85 12.73
N GLU A 194 1.37 -4.75 14.02
CA GLU A 194 2.25 -5.17 15.12
C GLU A 194 2.60 -6.66 15.02
N TYR A 195 1.59 -7.50 14.76
CA TYR A 195 1.76 -8.95 14.62
C TYR A 195 2.69 -9.33 13.45
N ILE A 196 2.54 -8.69 12.29
CA ILE A 196 3.40 -8.96 11.13
C ILE A 196 4.79 -8.30 11.25
N GLY A 197 5.11 -7.70 12.41
CA GLY A 197 6.42 -7.13 12.71
C GLY A 197 6.71 -5.82 11.98
N ARG A 198 5.67 -5.07 11.61
CA ARG A 198 5.77 -3.82 10.83
C ARG A 198 5.14 -2.67 11.61
N SER A 199 5.92 -2.00 12.46
CA SER A 199 5.46 -0.85 13.26
C SER A 199 5.35 0.47 12.47
N TYR A 200 4.99 0.44 11.18
CA TYR A 200 5.00 1.64 10.33
C TYR A 200 3.93 2.68 10.69
N LEU A 201 2.90 2.28 11.45
CA LEU A 201 1.81 3.19 11.82
C LEU A 201 2.18 4.16 12.95
N GLY A 202 3.25 3.91 13.71
CA GLY A 202 3.60 4.71 14.90
C GLY A 202 3.86 6.18 14.60
N ASP A 203 4.40 6.48 13.41
CA ASP A 203 4.75 7.85 13.00
C ASP A 203 3.71 8.47 12.05
N THR A 204 2.62 7.77 11.77
CA THR A 204 1.52 8.29 10.94
C THR A 204 0.61 9.22 11.75
N LYS A 205 0.00 10.19 11.07
CA LYS A 205 -1.00 11.10 11.62
C LYS A 205 -2.34 10.90 10.92
N LEU A 206 -3.46 11.08 11.63
CA LEU A 206 -4.77 11.04 10.98
C LEU A 206 -4.92 12.27 10.09
N LEU A 207 -5.58 12.10 8.94
CA LEU A 207 -5.86 13.18 8.00
C LEU A 207 -6.50 14.41 8.68
N GLU A 208 -7.49 14.15 9.54
CA GLU A 208 -8.27 15.18 10.23
C GLU A 208 -7.47 15.90 11.34
N ASP A 209 -6.33 15.34 11.76
CA ASP A 209 -5.43 15.98 12.73
C ASP A 209 -4.43 16.92 12.06
N ILE A 210 -4.20 16.77 10.75
CA ILE A 210 -3.16 17.51 10.01
C ILE A 210 -3.70 18.45 8.94
N SER A 211 -5.00 18.34 8.61
CA SER A 211 -5.63 19.12 7.55
C SER A 211 -7.10 19.39 7.90
N ASP A 212 -7.69 20.37 7.24
CA ASP A 212 -9.12 20.68 7.38
C ASP A 212 -10.04 19.69 6.64
N LEU A 213 -9.48 18.67 5.98
CA LEU A 213 -10.25 17.70 5.21
C LEU A 213 -10.83 16.61 6.10
N SER A 214 -12.14 16.42 6.04
CA SER A 214 -12.77 15.18 6.49
C SER A 214 -12.41 14.01 5.56
N VAL A 215 -12.58 12.78 6.05
CA VAL A 215 -12.42 11.57 5.22
C VAL A 215 -13.39 11.56 4.01
N GLU A 216 -14.54 12.20 4.13
CA GLU A 216 -15.52 12.31 3.03
C GLU A 216 -15.07 13.30 1.95
N GLU A 217 -14.54 14.44 2.34
CA GLU A 217 -13.95 15.41 1.40
C GLU A 217 -12.72 14.84 0.73
N PHE A 218 -11.87 14.12 1.48
CA PHE A 218 -10.73 13.40 0.91
C PHE A 218 -11.17 12.39 -0.17
N HIS A 219 -12.20 11.59 0.12
CA HIS A 219 -12.75 10.66 -0.88
C HIS A 219 -13.26 11.40 -2.13
N ALA A 220 -14.03 12.47 -1.95
CA ALA A 220 -14.57 13.24 -3.07
C ALA A 220 -13.47 13.89 -3.93
N LEU A 221 -12.38 14.33 -3.31
CA LEU A 221 -11.21 14.88 -4.00
C LEU A 221 -10.45 13.78 -4.76
N PHE A 222 -10.04 12.72 -4.07
CA PHE A 222 -9.06 11.77 -4.62
C PHE A 222 -9.65 10.56 -5.34
N ALA A 223 -10.98 10.34 -5.30
CA ALA A 223 -11.59 9.27 -6.10
C ALA A 223 -11.53 9.55 -7.61
N GLY A 224 -11.44 10.81 -8.03
CA GLY A 224 -11.27 11.19 -9.43
C GLY A 224 -9.81 11.08 -9.90
N GLN A 225 -9.60 10.95 -11.22
CA GLN A 225 -8.27 11.03 -11.84
C GLN A 225 -7.75 12.48 -12.00
N SER A 226 -8.23 13.42 -11.17
CA SER A 226 -7.79 14.81 -11.29
C SER A 226 -6.40 14.96 -10.67
N VAL A 227 -5.46 15.43 -11.49
CA VAL A 227 -4.06 15.63 -11.11
C VAL A 227 -3.84 16.85 -10.20
N ASP A 228 -4.81 17.75 -10.08
CA ASP A 228 -4.58 19.02 -9.37
C ASP A 228 -4.99 18.98 -7.88
N ASN A 229 -5.38 17.81 -7.37
CA ASN A 229 -5.82 17.68 -5.99
C ASN A 229 -4.62 17.52 -5.05
N CYS A 230 -4.56 18.38 -4.04
CA CYS A 230 -3.49 18.37 -3.06
C CYS A 230 -4.04 18.42 -1.64
N LEU A 231 -3.36 17.74 -0.73
CA LEU A 231 -3.49 17.92 0.71
C LEU A 231 -2.63 19.11 1.15
N VAL A 232 -3.16 19.92 2.05
CA VAL A 232 -2.42 21.00 2.71
C VAL A 232 -2.36 20.69 4.21
N SER A 233 -1.19 20.83 4.80
CA SER A 233 -0.96 20.68 6.23
C SER A 233 -0.04 21.77 6.75
N ASP A 234 -0.34 22.27 7.94
CA ASP A 234 0.55 23.16 8.70
C ASP A 234 1.91 22.47 8.97
N GLY A 235 2.99 23.24 8.92
CA GLY A 235 4.36 22.80 9.14
C GLY A 235 4.60 22.28 10.55
N SER A 236 3.91 22.85 11.55
CA SER A 236 4.00 22.44 12.95
C SER A 236 3.48 21.02 13.21
N ASN A 237 2.75 20.43 12.25
CA ASN A 237 2.33 19.04 12.32
C ASN A 237 3.48 18.06 12.08
N TRP A 238 4.62 18.51 11.55
CA TRP A 238 5.72 17.65 11.13
C TRP A 238 7.02 18.02 11.85
N PRO A 239 7.87 17.04 12.20
CA PRO A 239 9.13 17.26 12.90
C PRO A 239 10.21 17.93 12.04
#